data_AF-A0A938E7F5-F1
#
_entry.id   AF-A0A938E7F5-F1
#
_cell.length_a   1.000
_cell.length_b   1.000
_cell.length_c   1.000
_cell.angle_alpha   90.00
_cell.angle_beta   90.00
_cell.angle_gamma   90.00
#
_symmetry.space_group_name_H-M   'P 1'
#
loop_
_entity.id
_entity.type
_entity.pdbx_description
1 polymer ?
#
loop_
_entity_poly.entity_id
_entity_poly.type
_entity_poly.pdbx_seq_one_letter_code
_entity_poly.pdbx_strand_id
1 'polypeptide(L)'
;QLAQTVTGRGAVAGGISLVCQGLADLRTAYTQARAMAGLAAAGTVISLEDLTPVRYLLLTADETARALVDPRIAAMLADDAAREGALARTLLAFLEADLSATAAAAVLYVHPNTVHYRLGRVADACGRDPRHVSDLLDLVAAIRLLDLVPEPLGVAAASVEGTRRDRPQPRRSREGRPA
;
A
#
# COMPACT_ATOMS: atom_id res chain seq x y z
N GLN A 1 -3.02 -3.10 20.28
CA GLN A 1 -3.28 -1.98 21.22
C GLN A 1 -2.10 -1.00 21.39
N LEU A 2 -0.86 -1.29 20.94
CA LEU A 2 0.31 -0.41 21.17
C LEU A 2 0.53 0.71 20.13
N ALA A 3 -0.26 0.80 19.06
CA ALA A 3 -0.08 1.83 18.01
C ALA A 3 -0.46 3.27 18.46
N GLN A 4 -0.93 3.47 19.69
CA GLN A 4 -1.68 4.69 20.08
C GLN A 4 -0.86 5.80 20.76
N THR A 5 0.46 5.69 20.92
CA THR A 5 1.19 6.76 21.62
C THR A 5 2.60 6.98 21.08
N VAL A 6 2.70 7.81 20.04
CA VAL A 6 3.95 8.47 19.68
C VAL A 6 3.71 9.98 19.64
N THR A 7 3.97 10.64 20.76
CA THR A 7 3.87 12.10 20.92
C THR A 7 5.26 12.70 21.15
N GLY A 8 5.81 13.32 20.11
CA GLY A 8 7.05 14.11 20.14
C GLY A 8 7.08 15.09 18.98
N ARG A 9 7.84 16.20 19.08
CA ARG A 9 7.98 17.20 18.01
C ARG A 9 8.72 16.59 16.80
N GLY A 10 7.96 15.99 15.89
CA GLY A 10 8.45 15.38 14.66
C GLY A 10 7.55 14.20 14.25
N ALA A 11 7.33 14.01 12.96
CA ALA A 11 6.61 12.84 12.48
C ALA A 11 7.51 11.60 12.68
N VAL A 12 7.04 10.64 13.47
CA VAL A 12 7.77 9.40 13.76
C VAL A 12 7.25 8.29 12.87
N ALA A 13 8.16 7.45 12.37
CA ALA A 13 7.84 6.20 11.69
C ALA A 13 8.14 5.02 12.64
N GLY A 14 7.29 4.00 12.63
CA GLY A 14 7.40 2.84 13.53
C GLY A 14 7.21 1.51 12.81
N GLY A 15 7.75 0.46 13.41
CA GLY A 15 7.63 -0.89 12.90
C GLY A 15 7.38 -1.90 14.01
N ILE A 16 6.50 -2.85 13.78
CA ILE A 16 6.15 -3.92 14.74
C ILE A 16 6.59 -5.25 14.14
N SER A 17 7.29 -6.06 14.92
CA SER A 17 7.70 -7.41 14.55
C SER A 17 6.55 -8.41 14.69
N LEU A 18 6.80 -9.67 14.33
CA LEU A 18 5.95 -10.75 14.81
C LEU A 18 6.06 -10.90 16.34
N VAL A 19 5.11 -11.64 16.92
CA VAL A 19 5.05 -11.93 18.35
C VAL A 19 6.30 -12.72 18.79
N CYS A 20 6.99 -12.21 19.81
CA CYS A 20 8.11 -12.91 20.47
C CYS A 20 7.55 -13.91 21.49
N GLN A 21 8.04 -15.16 21.48
CA GLN A 21 7.66 -16.16 22.49
C GLN A 21 8.68 -16.26 23.63
N GLY A 22 9.82 -15.57 23.52
CA GLY A 22 10.81 -15.49 24.59
C GLY A 22 12.04 -14.66 24.21
N LEU A 23 13.03 -14.62 25.10
CA LEU A 23 14.25 -13.82 24.91
C LEU A 23 15.09 -14.25 23.70
N ALA A 24 15.00 -15.52 23.29
CA ALA A 24 15.72 -16.02 22.11
C ALA A 24 15.26 -15.34 20.81
N ASP A 25 13.98 -14.93 20.72
CA ASP A 25 13.41 -14.29 19.53
C ASP A 25 13.74 -12.80 19.44
N LEU A 26 14.22 -12.19 20.53
CA LEU A 26 14.36 -10.73 20.66
C LEU A 26 15.20 -10.11 19.54
N ARG A 27 16.29 -10.79 19.13
CA ARG A 27 17.14 -10.31 18.03
C ARG A 27 16.40 -10.32 16.70
N THR A 28 15.68 -11.40 16.40
CA THR A 28 14.89 -11.56 15.18
C THR A 28 13.77 -10.54 15.14
N ALA A 29 13.03 -10.41 16.24
CA ALA A 29 11.95 -9.45 16.39
C ALA A 29 12.44 -8.01 16.25
N TYR A 30 13.54 -7.63 16.90
CA TYR A 30 14.12 -6.30 16.71
C TYR A 30 14.51 -6.04 15.24
N THR A 31 15.05 -7.05 14.56
CA THR A 31 15.41 -6.94 13.13
C THR A 31 14.17 -6.74 12.26
N GLN A 32 13.10 -7.49 12.51
CA GLN A 32 11.81 -7.34 11.84
C GLN A 32 11.17 -5.97 12.09
N ALA A 33 11.07 -5.55 13.35
CA ALA A 33 10.52 -4.25 13.73
C ALA A 33 11.30 -3.10 13.08
N ARG A 34 12.64 -3.18 13.07
CA ARG A 34 13.49 -2.18 12.41
C ARG A 34 13.30 -2.17 10.88
N ALA A 35 13.15 -3.33 10.25
CA ALA A 35 12.85 -3.40 8.82
C ALA A 35 11.52 -2.70 8.51
N MET A 36 10.46 -2.97 9.29
CA MET A 36 9.15 -2.31 9.13
C MET A 36 9.22 -0.80 9.38
N ALA A 37 9.99 -0.36 10.38
CA ALA A 37 10.18 1.06 10.64
C ALA A 37 10.90 1.76 9.49
N GLY A 38 11.83 1.08 8.81
CA GLY A 38 12.53 1.61 7.62
C GLY A 38 11.63 1.74 6.39
N LEU A 39 10.54 0.98 6.32
CA LEU A 39 9.54 1.05 5.24
C LEU A 39 8.40 2.03 5.54
N ALA A 40 8.24 2.42 6.81
CA ALA A 40 7.13 3.27 7.23
C ALA A 40 7.35 4.73 6.82
N ALA A 41 6.32 5.33 6.24
CA ALA A 41 6.28 6.76 5.99
C ALA A 41 6.21 7.54 7.32
N ALA A 42 6.62 8.80 7.30
CA ALA A 42 6.58 9.67 8.47
C ALA A 42 5.15 9.77 9.03
N GLY A 43 4.99 9.48 10.33
CA GLY A 43 3.69 9.48 11.00
C GLY A 43 2.92 8.15 10.92
N THR A 44 3.53 7.10 10.35
CA THR A 44 2.89 5.78 10.20
C THR A 44 3.62 4.69 10.97
N VAL A 45 2.88 3.64 11.30
CA VAL A 45 3.41 2.40 11.89
C VAL A 45 3.01 1.23 11.01
N ILE A 46 3.97 0.38 10.67
CA ILE A 46 3.72 -0.85 9.90
C ILE A 46 3.91 -2.05 10.83
N SER A 47 2.91 -2.92 10.90
CA SER A 47 3.03 -4.22 11.55
C SER A 47 3.40 -5.29 10.53
N LEU A 48 4.42 -6.10 10.83
CA LEU A 48 4.78 -7.23 9.99
C LEU A 48 3.64 -8.27 9.92
N GLU A 49 2.84 -8.39 10.98
CA GLU A 49 1.68 -9.30 11.02
C GLU A 49 0.55 -8.88 10.05
N ASP A 50 0.48 -7.59 9.70
CA ASP A 50 -0.51 -7.06 8.77
C ASP A 50 -0.07 -7.20 7.29
N LEU A 51 1.13 -7.73 7.03
CA LEU A 51 1.68 -7.87 5.69
C LEU A 51 1.57 -9.32 5.19
N THR A 52 1.08 -9.47 3.96
CA THR A 52 1.26 -10.70 3.21
C THR A 52 2.70 -10.79 2.68
N PRO A 53 3.22 -12.00 2.37
CA PRO A 53 4.55 -12.16 1.78
C PRO A 53 4.75 -11.34 0.51
N VAL A 54 3.73 -11.29 -0.37
CA VAL A 54 3.78 -10.50 -1.62
C VAL A 54 3.90 -9.01 -1.32
N ARG A 55 3.14 -8.50 -0.35
CA ARG A 55 3.18 -7.07 0.02
C ARG A 55 4.52 -6.71 0.66
N TYR A 56 5.07 -7.57 1.50
CA TYR A 56 6.41 -7.37 2.07
C TYR A 56 7.46 -7.27 0.96
N LEU A 57 7.47 -8.21 0.01
CA LEU A 57 8.43 -8.22 -1.10
C LEU A 57 8.35 -6.95 -1.94
N LEU A 58 7.14 -6.49 -2.29
CA LEU A 58 6.94 -5.25 -3.04
C LEU A 58 7.43 -4.01 -2.28
N LEU A 59 7.16 -3.91 -0.96
CA LEU A 59 7.64 -2.79 -0.15
C LEU A 59 9.17 -2.78 -0.03
N THR A 60 9.80 -3.96 0.01
CA THR A 60 11.26 -4.10 0.09
C THR A 60 11.97 -4.08 -1.26
N ALA A 61 11.23 -3.88 -2.36
CA ALA A 61 11.81 -3.93 -3.69
C ALA A 61 12.82 -2.79 -3.90
N ASP A 62 14.03 -3.16 -4.29
CA ASP A 62 15.14 -2.26 -4.58
C ASP A 62 15.22 -1.90 -6.07
N GLU A 63 16.28 -1.20 -6.47
CA GLU A 63 16.50 -0.85 -7.87
C GLU A 63 16.74 -2.08 -8.74
N THR A 64 17.35 -3.13 -8.18
CA THR A 64 17.55 -4.41 -8.85
C THR A 64 16.21 -5.03 -9.25
N ALA A 65 15.25 -5.08 -8.33
CA ALA A 65 13.91 -5.59 -8.60
C ALA A 65 13.18 -4.76 -9.68
N ARG A 66 13.31 -3.42 -9.66
CA ARG A 66 12.75 -2.53 -10.69
C ARG A 66 13.37 -2.78 -12.06
N ALA A 67 14.67 -3.03 -12.11
CA ALA A 67 15.39 -3.32 -13.35
C ALA A 67 14.99 -4.67 -14.01
N LEU A 68 14.32 -5.57 -13.29
CA LEU A 68 13.81 -6.83 -13.83
C LEU A 68 12.50 -6.69 -14.60
N VAL A 69 11.82 -5.54 -14.53
CA VAL A 69 10.57 -5.32 -15.27
C VAL A 69 10.85 -5.37 -16.78
N ASP A 70 10.11 -6.19 -17.53
CA ASP A 70 10.26 -6.29 -18.99
C ASP A 70 10.05 -4.91 -19.63
N PRO A 71 11.00 -4.40 -20.44
CA PRO A 71 10.90 -3.08 -21.06
C PRO A 71 9.63 -2.87 -21.89
N ARG A 72 9.06 -3.93 -22.46
CA ARG A 72 7.79 -3.85 -23.22
C ARG A 72 6.59 -3.62 -22.30
N ILE A 73 6.59 -4.23 -21.12
CA ILE A 73 5.57 -3.98 -20.09
C ILE A 73 5.70 -2.53 -19.61
N ALA A 74 6.92 -2.08 -19.28
CA ALA A 74 7.18 -0.71 -18.85
C ALA A 74 6.73 0.33 -19.89
N ALA A 75 7.08 0.11 -21.16
CA ALA A 75 6.67 0.99 -22.26
C ALA A 75 5.14 1.04 -22.42
N MET A 76 4.47 -0.13 -22.43
CA MET A 76 3.01 -0.21 -22.49
C MET A 76 2.34 0.54 -21.33
N LEU A 77 2.86 0.36 -20.11
CA LEU A 77 2.29 1.00 -18.93
C LEU A 77 2.53 2.52 -18.92
N ALA A 78 3.68 2.99 -19.40
CA ALA A 78 3.93 4.42 -19.59
C ALA A 78 2.97 5.03 -20.62
N ASP A 79 2.74 4.33 -21.74
CA ASP A 79 1.76 4.70 -22.75
C ASP A 79 0.32 4.72 -22.22
N ASP A 80 -0.03 3.75 -21.37
CA ASP A 80 -1.34 3.68 -20.72
C ASP A 80 -1.52 4.81 -19.70
N ALA A 81 -0.50 5.11 -18.90
CA ALA A 81 -0.53 6.21 -17.92
C ALA A 81 -0.75 7.57 -18.61
N ALA A 82 -0.14 7.80 -19.78
CA ALA A 82 -0.37 8.99 -20.61
C ALA A 82 -1.81 9.08 -21.15
N ARG A 83 -2.58 7.98 -21.10
CA ARG A 83 -3.96 7.83 -21.61
C ARG A 83 -4.93 7.40 -20.49
N GLU A 84 -4.76 7.97 -19.30
CA GLU A 84 -5.64 7.77 -18.13
C GLU A 84 -5.59 6.38 -17.45
N GLY A 85 -4.58 5.56 -17.76
CA GLY A 85 -4.28 4.33 -17.01
C GLY A 85 -5.38 3.27 -17.09
N ALA A 86 -6.08 3.16 -18.21
CA ALA A 86 -7.24 2.28 -18.33
C ALA A 86 -6.85 0.79 -18.33
N LEU A 87 -5.71 0.42 -18.92
CA LEU A 87 -5.22 -0.96 -18.94
C LEU A 87 -4.75 -1.38 -17.55
N ALA A 88 -3.94 -0.57 -16.87
CA ALA A 88 -3.48 -0.84 -15.51
C ALA A 88 -4.66 -1.01 -14.54
N ARG A 89 -5.65 -0.10 -14.56
CA ARG A 89 -6.87 -0.24 -13.75
C ARG A 89 -7.66 -1.51 -14.09
N THR A 90 -7.69 -1.91 -15.37
CA THR A 90 -8.39 -3.12 -15.78
C THR A 90 -7.68 -4.38 -15.27
N LEU A 91 -6.35 -4.42 -15.31
CA LEU A 91 -5.55 -5.55 -14.78
C LEU A 91 -5.75 -5.72 -13.27
N LEU A 92 -5.74 -4.62 -12.51
CA LEU A 92 -5.95 -4.65 -11.07
C LEU A 92 -7.37 -5.10 -10.70
N ALA A 93 -8.40 -4.51 -11.34
CA ALA A 93 -9.78 -4.93 -11.13
C ALA A 93 -10.02 -6.39 -11.54
N PHE A 94 -9.33 -6.87 -12.58
CA PHE A 94 -9.39 -8.27 -12.99
C PHE A 94 -8.76 -9.22 -11.98
N LEU A 95 -7.63 -8.84 -11.38
CA LEU A 95 -7.01 -9.58 -10.28
C LEU A 95 -7.91 -9.61 -9.04
N GLU A 96 -8.44 -8.46 -8.63
CA GLU A 96 -9.35 -8.33 -7.46
C GLU A 96 -10.66 -9.10 -7.64
N ALA A 97 -11.10 -9.27 -8.88
CA ALA A 97 -12.31 -10.01 -9.25
C ALA A 97 -12.05 -11.51 -9.51
N ASP A 98 -10.97 -12.09 -8.96
CA ASP A 98 -10.59 -13.49 -9.12
C ASP A 98 -10.55 -13.93 -10.60
N LEU A 99 -9.98 -13.09 -11.47
CA LEU A 99 -9.87 -13.31 -12.92
C LEU A 99 -11.25 -13.38 -13.64
N SER A 100 -12.29 -12.78 -13.07
CA SER A 100 -13.61 -12.68 -13.70
C SER A 100 -13.78 -11.37 -14.46
N ALA A 101 -13.84 -11.45 -15.79
CA ALA A 101 -14.05 -10.26 -16.63
C ALA A 101 -15.41 -9.61 -16.39
N THR A 102 -16.44 -10.41 -16.09
CA THR A 102 -17.79 -9.90 -15.78
C THR A 102 -17.81 -9.12 -14.48
N ALA A 103 -17.18 -9.64 -13.43
CA ALA A 103 -17.12 -8.95 -12.14
C ALA A 103 -16.22 -7.71 -12.20
N ALA A 104 -15.07 -7.80 -12.87
CA ALA A 104 -14.20 -6.63 -13.12
C ALA A 104 -14.93 -5.53 -13.91
N ALA A 105 -15.73 -5.90 -14.91
CA ALA A 105 -16.52 -4.96 -15.68
C ALA A 105 -17.55 -4.20 -14.83
N ALA A 106 -18.18 -4.89 -13.87
CA ALA A 106 -19.10 -4.27 -12.92
C ALA A 106 -18.39 -3.24 -12.02
N VAL A 107 -17.20 -3.56 -11.51
CA VAL A 107 -16.37 -2.64 -10.71
C VAL A 107 -15.93 -1.42 -11.52
N LEU A 108 -15.57 -1.63 -12.78
CA LEU A 108 -15.10 -0.58 -13.68
C LEU A 108 -16.23 0.22 -14.36
N TYR A 109 -17.49 -0.15 -14.13
CA TYR A 109 -18.67 0.42 -14.81
C TYR A 109 -18.56 0.39 -16.35
N VAL A 110 -18.10 -0.73 -16.90
CA VAL A 110 -17.99 -0.97 -18.35
C VAL A 110 -18.69 -2.27 -18.75
N HIS A 111 -18.79 -2.53 -20.05
CA HIS A 111 -19.28 -3.82 -20.55
C HIS A 111 -18.18 -4.90 -20.45
N PRO A 112 -18.50 -6.19 -20.18
CA PRO A 112 -17.51 -7.28 -20.15
C PRO A 112 -16.62 -7.37 -21.40
N ASN A 113 -17.20 -7.14 -22.59
CA ASN A 113 -16.43 -7.06 -23.84
C ASN A 113 -15.32 -6.02 -23.81
N THR A 114 -15.52 -4.88 -23.14
CA THR A 114 -14.49 -3.84 -23.00
C THR A 114 -13.34 -4.34 -22.14
N VAL A 115 -13.61 -5.12 -21.10
CA VAL A 115 -12.56 -5.77 -20.30
C VAL A 115 -11.78 -6.76 -21.17
N HIS A 116 -12.46 -7.67 -21.86
CA HIS A 116 -11.80 -8.62 -22.77
C HIS A 116 -10.95 -7.92 -23.84
N TYR A 117 -11.48 -6.86 -24.44
CA TYR A 117 -10.75 -6.05 -25.40
C TYR A 117 -9.48 -5.43 -24.79
N ARG A 118 -9.58 -4.86 -23.59
CA ARG A 118 -8.41 -4.27 -22.90
C ARG A 118 -7.37 -5.32 -22.52
N LEU A 119 -7.79 -6.49 -22.03
CA LEU A 119 -6.87 -7.59 -21.73
C LEU A 119 -6.17 -8.11 -23.00
N GLY A 120 -6.89 -8.22 -24.11
CA GLY A 120 -6.29 -8.55 -25.42
C GLY A 120 -5.28 -7.50 -25.87
N ARG A 121 -5.62 -6.22 -25.71
CA ARG A 121 -4.70 -5.11 -26.04
C ARG A 121 -3.43 -5.12 -25.19
N VAL A 122 -3.50 -5.53 -23.92
CA VAL A 122 -2.31 -5.73 -23.08
C VAL A 122 -1.41 -6.81 -23.68
N ALA A 123 -2.00 -7.96 -24.05
CA ALA A 123 -1.27 -9.05 -24.68
C ALA A 123 -0.62 -8.63 -26.01
N ASP A 124 -1.34 -7.90 -26.86
CA ASP A 124 -0.82 -7.41 -28.13
C ASP A 124 0.34 -6.41 -27.94
N ALA A 125 0.29 -5.57 -26.90
CA ALA A 125 1.27 -4.51 -26.68
C ALA A 125 2.58 -5.00 -26.06
N CYS A 126 2.53 -5.97 -25.14
CA CYS A 126 3.72 -6.42 -24.41
C CYS A 126 4.04 -7.93 -24.54
N GLY A 127 3.18 -8.70 -25.19
CA GLY A 127 3.36 -10.14 -25.37
C GLY A 127 3.06 -10.97 -24.12
N ARG A 128 2.37 -10.40 -23.12
CA ARG A 128 1.97 -11.07 -21.88
C ARG A 128 0.47 -11.17 -21.79
N ASP A 129 -0.06 -12.38 -21.66
CA ASP A 129 -1.50 -12.60 -21.62
C ASP A 129 -2.01 -12.57 -20.17
N PRO A 130 -2.82 -11.57 -19.77
CA PRO A 130 -3.33 -11.47 -18.41
C PRO A 130 -4.21 -12.65 -17.96
N ARG A 131 -4.63 -13.52 -18.89
CA ARG A 131 -5.39 -14.74 -18.59
C ARG A 131 -4.49 -15.89 -18.11
N HIS A 132 -3.18 -15.78 -18.30
CA HIS A 132 -2.20 -16.67 -17.70
C HIS A 132 -1.70 -16.07 -16.38
N VAL A 133 -1.81 -16.84 -15.30
CA VAL A 133 -1.50 -16.35 -13.95
C VAL A 133 -0.05 -15.84 -13.85
N SER A 134 0.91 -16.53 -14.48
CA SER A 134 2.32 -16.09 -14.47
C SER A 134 2.50 -14.70 -15.10
N ASP A 135 1.88 -14.49 -16.27
CA ASP A 135 1.96 -13.23 -17.00
C ASP A 135 1.22 -12.12 -16.25
N LEU A 136 0.07 -12.43 -15.63
CA LEU A 136 -0.65 -11.48 -14.79
C LEU A 136 0.18 -11.04 -13.57
N LEU A 137 0.89 -11.98 -12.92
CA LEU A 137 1.76 -11.64 -11.80
C LEU A 137 2.90 -10.71 -12.22
N ASP A 138 3.53 -10.97 -13.37
CA ASP A 138 4.57 -10.08 -13.93
C ASP A 138 4.00 -8.68 -14.22
N LEU A 139 2.82 -8.61 -14.82
CA LEU A 139 2.13 -7.35 -15.14
C LEU A 139 1.76 -6.55 -13.88
N VAL A 140 1.21 -7.21 -12.86
CA VAL A 140 0.82 -6.57 -11.60
C VAL A 140 2.04 -6.14 -10.81
N ALA A 141 3.09 -6.96 -10.77
CA ALA A 141 4.36 -6.59 -10.15
C ALA A 141 4.93 -5.34 -10.82
N ALA A 142 4.92 -5.26 -12.16
CA ALA A 142 5.37 -4.07 -12.88
C ALA A 142 4.54 -2.82 -12.54
N ILE A 143 3.21 -2.92 -12.48
CA ILE A 143 2.34 -1.79 -12.08
C ILE A 143 2.71 -1.27 -10.68
N ARG A 144 2.97 -2.19 -9.74
CA ARG A 144 3.29 -1.87 -8.35
C ARG A 144 4.72 -1.32 -8.19
N LEU A 145 5.70 -1.90 -8.88
CA LEU A 145 7.10 -1.49 -8.81
C LEU A 145 7.36 -0.11 -9.44
N LEU A 146 6.56 0.25 -10.45
CA LEU A 146 6.63 1.53 -11.13
C LEU A 146 5.71 2.61 -10.52
N ASP A 147 5.06 2.30 -9.39
CA ASP A 147 4.15 3.20 -8.65
C ASP A 147 3.05 3.85 -9.52
N LEU A 148 2.60 3.17 -10.58
CA LEU A 148 1.70 3.74 -11.58
C LEU A 148 0.25 3.81 -11.12
N VAL A 149 -0.11 2.99 -10.13
CA VAL A 149 -1.38 3.07 -9.42
C VAL A 149 -1.07 2.96 -7.94
N PRO A 150 -1.23 4.05 -7.16
CA PRO A 150 -1.09 3.96 -5.72
C PRO A 150 -2.14 2.96 -5.22
N GLU A 151 -1.68 1.89 -4.57
CA GLU A 151 -2.55 1.13 -3.69
C GLU A 151 -3.15 2.13 -2.70
N PRO A 152 -4.48 2.17 -2.49
CA PRO A 152 -4.96 2.70 -1.24
C PRO A 152 -4.33 1.81 -0.19
N LEU A 153 -3.28 2.33 0.44
CA LEU A 153 -2.58 1.64 1.51
C LEU A 153 -3.60 1.44 2.63
N GLY A 154 -4.36 0.36 2.55
CA GLY A 154 -5.05 -0.29 3.65
C GLY A 154 -4.01 -0.93 4.56
N VAL A 155 -2.93 -0.21 4.86
CA VAL A 155 -2.41 -0.30 6.20
C VAL A 155 -3.55 0.26 7.04
N ALA A 156 -3.92 -0.44 8.11
CA ALA A 156 -4.32 0.26 9.30
C ALA A 156 -3.10 1.09 9.76
N ALA A 157 -2.71 2.10 8.97
CA ALA A 157 -1.91 3.20 9.41
C ALA A 157 -2.87 3.83 10.39
N ALA A 158 -2.71 3.48 11.66
CA ALA A 158 -3.33 4.23 12.72
C ALA A 158 -2.75 5.64 12.55
N SER A 159 -3.45 6.47 11.77
CA SER A 159 -3.10 7.86 11.53
C SER A 159 -3.04 8.49 12.90
N VAL A 160 -1.84 8.95 13.29
CA VAL A 160 -1.66 9.66 14.55
C VAL A 160 -2.17 11.08 14.33
N GLU A 161 -3.50 11.24 14.23
CA GLU A 161 -4.14 12.54 14.09
C GLU A 161 -4.15 13.22 15.47
N GLY A 162 -3.25 14.20 15.62
CA GLY A 162 -3.07 14.95 16.86
C GLY A 162 -4.31 15.74 17.24
N THR A 163 -5.14 15.21 18.14
CA THR A 163 -6.19 16.00 18.80
C THR A 163 -5.51 17.01 19.74
N ARG A 164 -5.44 18.28 19.33
CA ARG A 164 -5.14 19.41 20.22
C ARG A 164 -6.19 19.42 21.34
N ARG A 165 -5.86 18.84 22.51
CA ARG A 165 -6.57 19.17 23.74
C ARG A 165 -6.10 20.55 24.17
N ASP A 166 -6.97 21.53 23.94
CA ASP A 166 -6.89 22.85 24.52
C ASP A 166 -6.72 22.72 26.03
N ARG A 167 -5.67 23.33 26.58
CA ARG A 167 -5.42 23.33 28.03
C ARG A 167 -6.56 24.12 28.69
N PRO A 168 -7.27 23.58 29.69
CA PRO A 168 -8.21 24.39 30.46
C PRO A 168 -7.42 25.49 31.18
N GLN A 169 -7.71 26.75 30.86
CA GLN A 169 -7.21 27.90 31.63
C GLN A 169 -7.71 27.79 33.06
N PRO A 170 -6.87 28.03 34.08
CA PRO A 170 -7.30 28.04 35.46
C PRO A 170 -8.32 29.18 35.66
N ARG A 171 -9.54 28.82 36.09
CA ARG A 171 -10.57 29.80 36.45
C ARG A 171 -10.04 30.65 37.60
N ARG A 172 -9.87 31.96 37.36
CA ARG A 172 -9.62 32.93 38.43
C ARG A 172 -10.83 32.95 39.36
N SER A 173 -10.63 32.49 40.59
CA SER A 173 -11.58 32.64 41.69
C SER A 173 -11.88 34.12 41.88
N ARG A 174 -13.14 34.52 41.67
CA ARG A 174 -13.67 35.78 42.19
C ARG A 174 -13.89 35.58 43.69
N GLU A 175 -12.98 36.10 44.49
CA GLU A 175 -13.21 36.29 45.92
C GLU A 175 -14.39 37.26 46.11
N GLY A 176 -15.38 36.82 46.88
CA GLY A 176 -16.51 37.61 47.30
C GLY A 176 -16.09 38.67 48.31
N ARG A 177 -16.58 39.90 48.12
CA ARG A 177 -16.65 40.93 49.15
C ARG A 177 -17.68 40.52 50.21
N PRO A 178 -17.40 40.64 51.52
CA PRO A 178 -18.43 40.79 52.52
C PRO A 178 -18.84 42.27 52.67
N ALA A 179 -19.97 42.45 53.34
CA ALA A 179 -20.74 43.69 53.54
C ALA A 179 -19.96 44.84 54.19
#